data_AF-A0A1H3TEE0-F1
#
_entry.id   AF-A0A1H3TEE0-F1
#
_cell.length_a   1.000
_cell.length_b   1.000
_cell.length_c   1.000
_cell.angle_alpha   90.00
_cell.angle_beta   90.00
_cell.angle_gamma   90.00
#
_symmetry.space_group_name_H-M   'P 1'
#
loop_
_entity.id
_entity.type
_entity.pdbx_description
1 polymer ?
#
loop_
_entity_poly.entity_id
_entity_poly.type
_entity_poly.pdbx_seq_one_letter_code
_entity_poly.pdbx_strand_id
1 'polypeptide(L)'
;MVSRVTMRRAFAVGVGIAAVSAGWFEATYSDGPSYWRDFAVRMGPWLLYLLAMVLFAVRQRRLSRTVAFDLGENDRAFRTRVKPEAVWYPAAMTVALTAAFWALGPSTWEAGADPEWQLTVVEVVATVPLGLATVALLGSQLYTLWAGLPAVVLTAHGVRLRSPFGYQVVPWNALRADCPPRPDPGDRFLHLAVERGLGARRRGLALIPLPWLDIHPWFLADAIRHYAAHPEHRAAIGTPEEHERLRHLLLAGAGAAAA
;
A
#
# COMPACT_ATOMS: atom_id res chain seq x y z
N MET A 1 6.13 -10.79 -12.79
CA MET A 1 6.73 -11.82 -11.91
C MET A 1 7.17 -11.12 -10.63
N VAL A 2 6.60 -11.50 -9.49
CA VAL A 2 7.09 -11.03 -8.19
C VAL A 2 8.46 -11.68 -7.96
N SER A 3 9.49 -10.91 -7.63
CA SER A 3 10.80 -11.50 -7.38
C SER A 3 10.69 -12.48 -6.21
N ARG A 4 11.34 -13.65 -6.32
CA ARG A 4 11.37 -14.66 -5.23
C ARG A 4 11.79 -14.03 -3.88
N VAL A 5 12.60 -12.98 -3.92
CA VAL A 5 13.04 -12.21 -2.74
C VAL A 5 11.86 -11.52 -2.04
N THR A 6 10.97 -10.88 -2.81
CA THR A 6 9.79 -10.20 -2.26
C THR A 6 8.84 -11.20 -1.61
N MET A 7 8.66 -12.36 -2.24
CA MET A 7 7.81 -13.44 -1.72
C MET A 7 8.38 -14.03 -0.42
N ARG A 8 9.69 -14.27 -0.35
CA ARG A 8 10.36 -14.73 0.88
C ARG A 8 10.22 -13.72 2.03
N ARG A 9 10.35 -12.43 1.75
CA ARG A 9 10.16 -11.37 2.75
C ARG A 9 8.71 -11.31 3.25
N ALA A 10 7.74 -11.34 2.34
CA ALA A 10 6.33 -11.34 2.71
C ALA A 10 5.97 -12.57 3.55
N PHE A 11 6.46 -13.75 3.17
CA PHE A 11 6.27 -14.99 3.94
C PHE A 11 6.92 -14.90 5.32
N ALA A 12 8.17 -14.43 5.42
CA ALA A 12 8.86 -14.25 6.70
C ALA A 12 8.13 -13.27 7.62
N VAL A 13 7.60 -12.16 7.08
CA VAL A 13 6.77 -11.21 7.84
C VAL A 13 5.48 -11.88 8.31
N GLY A 14 4.80 -12.65 7.45
CA GLY A 14 3.61 -13.41 7.82
C GLY A 14 3.86 -14.41 8.95
N VAL A 15 4.96 -15.16 8.88
CA VAL A 15 5.38 -16.10 9.93
C VAL A 15 5.71 -15.37 11.23
N GLY A 16 6.43 -14.25 11.16
CA GLY A 16 6.73 -13.43 12.33
C GLY A 16 5.47 -12.90 13.02
N ILE A 17 4.49 -12.44 12.23
CA ILE A 17 3.18 -12.00 12.74
C ILE A 17 2.44 -13.15 13.42
N ALA A 18 2.40 -14.34 12.81
CA ALA A 18 1.75 -15.50 13.39
C ALA A 18 2.42 -15.94 14.71
N ALA A 19 3.75 -15.96 14.77
CA ALA A 19 4.50 -16.31 15.97
C ALA A 19 4.27 -15.31 17.11
N VAL A 20 4.32 -14.01 16.83
CA VAL A 20 4.01 -12.96 17.82
C VAL A 20 2.56 -13.10 18.31
N SER A 21 1.62 -13.37 17.41
CA SER A 21 0.22 -13.56 17.78
C SER A 21 0.00 -14.80 18.66
N ALA A 22 0.72 -15.89 18.39
CA ALA A 22 0.66 -17.12 19.18
C ALA A 22 1.29 -16.95 20.58
N GLY A 23 2.48 -16.37 20.68
CA GLY A 23 3.11 -16.10 21.99
C GLY A 23 2.31 -15.09 22.82
N TRP A 24 1.66 -14.14 22.15
CA TRP A 24 0.73 -13.21 22.77
C TRP A 24 -0.52 -13.90 23.33
N PHE A 25 -1.10 -14.82 22.55
CA PHE A 25 -2.24 -15.63 22.96
C PHE A 25 -1.89 -16.42 24.23
N GLU A 26 -0.77 -17.13 24.24
CA GLU A 26 -0.32 -17.89 25.41
C GLU A 26 -0.12 -17.00 26.64
N ALA A 27 0.44 -15.80 26.46
CA ALA A 27 0.58 -14.82 27.55
C ALA A 27 -0.75 -14.28 28.08
N THR A 28 -1.81 -14.28 27.26
CA THR A 28 -3.16 -13.83 27.64
C THR A 28 -3.89 -14.88 28.49
N TYR A 29 -3.57 -16.16 28.31
CA TYR A 29 -4.23 -17.28 29.02
C TYR A 29 -3.38 -17.91 30.13
N SER A 30 -2.13 -17.47 30.34
CA SER A 30 -1.34 -17.98 31.46
C SER A 30 -1.85 -17.43 32.80
N ASP A 31 -2.41 -18.30 33.63
CA ASP A 31 -2.98 -17.95 34.94
C ASP A 31 -1.98 -17.17 35.81
N GLY A 32 -2.38 -15.96 36.22
CA GLY A 32 -1.65 -15.15 37.18
C GLY A 32 -2.52 -14.02 37.72
N PRO A 33 -2.66 -13.85 39.05
CA PRO A 33 -3.69 -12.99 39.68
C PRO A 33 -3.39 -11.48 39.61
N SER A 34 -2.63 -11.01 38.62
CA SER A 34 -2.15 -9.64 38.55
C SER A 34 -2.95 -8.83 37.50
N TYR A 35 -3.88 -8.00 37.99
CA TYR A 35 -4.65 -7.04 37.17
C TYR A 35 -3.78 -6.22 36.20
N TRP A 36 -2.62 -5.75 36.66
CA TRP A 36 -1.71 -4.95 35.83
C TRP A 36 -1.09 -5.73 34.68
N ARG A 37 -0.89 -7.04 34.86
CA ARG A 37 -0.41 -7.93 33.81
C ARG A 37 -1.49 -8.12 32.76
N ASP A 38 -2.73 -8.40 33.16
CA ASP A 38 -3.85 -8.57 32.24
C ASP A 38 -4.11 -7.30 31.43
N PHE A 39 -4.07 -6.15 32.09
CA PHE A 39 -4.19 -4.86 31.43
C PHE A 39 -3.04 -4.60 30.44
N ALA A 40 -1.78 -4.81 30.86
CA ALA A 40 -0.61 -4.59 30.02
C ALA A 40 -0.55 -5.55 28.83
N VAL A 41 -1.00 -6.79 29.03
CA VAL A 41 -1.28 -7.73 27.94
C VAL A 41 -2.37 -7.08 27.10
N ARG A 42 -3.65 -7.06 27.47
CA ARG A 42 -4.75 -6.59 26.58
C ARG A 42 -4.50 -5.23 25.86
N MET A 43 -3.80 -4.27 26.46
CA MET A 43 -3.48 -2.97 25.87
C MET A 43 -2.20 -2.92 25.02
N GLY A 44 -1.25 -3.85 25.20
CA GLY A 44 0.02 -3.86 24.48
C GLY A 44 -0.10 -3.79 22.94
N PRO A 45 -1.03 -4.52 22.29
CA PRO A 45 -1.19 -4.52 20.83
C PRO A 45 -1.71 -3.17 20.33
N TRP A 46 -2.56 -2.50 21.11
CA TRP A 46 -3.03 -1.15 20.81
C TRP A 46 -1.90 -0.14 20.87
N LEU A 47 -1.05 -0.20 21.89
CA LEU A 47 0.11 0.68 22.01
C LEU A 47 1.12 0.45 20.86
N LEU A 48 1.36 -0.82 20.49
CA LEU A 48 2.21 -1.16 19.34
C LEU A 48 1.60 -0.68 18.03
N TYR A 49 0.28 -0.81 17.84
CA TYR A 49 -0.41 -0.29 16.68
C TYR A 49 -0.32 1.23 16.57
N LEU A 50 -0.56 1.94 17.67
CA LEU A 50 -0.45 3.40 17.72
C LEU A 50 0.99 3.85 17.42
N LEU A 51 1.99 3.18 18.01
CA LEU A 51 3.39 3.44 17.70
C LEU A 51 3.69 3.19 16.22
N ALA A 52 3.22 2.08 15.65
CA ALA A 52 3.37 1.77 14.24
C ALA A 52 2.70 2.83 13.34
N MET A 53 1.52 3.32 13.72
CA MET A 53 0.81 4.41 13.04
C MET A 53 1.60 5.71 13.08
N VAL A 54 2.15 6.09 14.23
CA VAL A 54 2.97 7.31 14.38
C VAL A 54 4.24 7.19 13.54
N LEU A 55 4.96 6.07 13.65
CA LEU A 55 6.16 5.82 12.86
C LEU A 55 5.86 5.80 11.36
N PHE A 56 4.73 5.21 10.96
CA PHE A 56 4.27 5.23 9.57
C PHE A 56 3.95 6.64 9.10
N ALA A 57 3.20 7.43 9.88
CA ALA A 57 2.87 8.82 9.53
C ALA A 57 4.12 9.69 9.41
N VAL A 58 5.08 9.53 10.33
CA VAL A 58 6.37 10.23 10.30
C VAL A 58 7.21 9.80 9.09
N ARG A 59 7.24 8.50 8.77
CA ARG A 59 7.97 7.98 7.62
C ARG A 59 7.32 8.34 6.30
N GLN A 60 5.99 8.39 6.21
CA GLN A 60 5.26 8.77 4.99
C GLN A 60 5.57 10.19 4.55
N ARG A 61 5.89 11.09 5.49
CA ARG A 61 6.34 12.46 5.16
C ARG A 61 7.67 12.49 4.42
N ARG A 62 8.44 11.39 4.43
CA ARG A 62 9.67 11.29 3.66
C ARG A 62 9.32 10.86 2.23
N LEU A 63 9.46 11.81 1.30
CA LEU A 63 9.37 11.55 -0.13
C LEU A 63 10.34 10.41 -0.51
N SER A 64 9.96 9.58 -1.49
CA SER A 64 10.92 8.60 -2.01
C SER A 64 12.08 9.35 -2.63
N ARG A 65 13.31 8.93 -2.33
CA ARG A 65 14.51 9.44 -3.00
C ARG A 65 14.78 8.73 -4.34
N THR A 66 14.00 7.70 -4.65
CA THR A 66 14.19 6.87 -5.84
C THR A 66 13.74 7.65 -7.08
N VAL A 67 14.68 7.90 -8.00
CA VAL A 67 14.44 8.60 -9.27
C VAL A 67 14.60 7.61 -10.43
N ALA A 68 13.87 6.50 -10.34
CA ALA A 68 13.96 5.42 -11.32
C ALA A 68 12.63 4.69 -11.46
N PHE A 69 12.34 4.24 -12.68
CA PHE A 69 11.27 3.30 -12.97
C PHE A 69 11.83 1.88 -12.92
N ASP A 70 10.95 0.94 -12.66
CA ASP A 70 11.20 -0.47 -12.88
C ASP A 70 10.99 -0.82 -14.35
N LEU A 71 12.01 -1.44 -14.94
CA LEU A 71 11.99 -1.96 -16.30
C LEU A 71 11.46 -3.38 -16.23
N GLY A 72 10.19 -3.57 -16.63
CA GLY A 72 9.63 -4.91 -16.70
C GLY A 72 10.36 -5.72 -17.78
N GLU A 73 10.95 -6.86 -17.40
CA GLU A 73 11.81 -7.69 -18.26
C GLU A 73 11.18 -8.05 -19.63
N ASN A 74 9.84 -8.13 -19.71
CA ASN A 74 9.11 -8.53 -20.91
C ASN A 74 8.08 -7.52 -21.40
N ASP A 75 7.88 -6.41 -20.70
CA ASP A 75 6.80 -5.47 -21.02
C ASP A 75 7.42 -4.10 -21.26
N ARG A 76 7.37 -3.61 -22.50
CA ARG A 76 7.89 -2.29 -22.93
C ARG A 76 7.11 -1.17 -22.24
N ALA A 77 7.36 -1.01 -20.95
CA ALA A 77 6.66 -0.12 -20.06
C ALA A 77 7.53 0.26 -18.86
N PHE A 78 7.45 1.52 -18.46
CA PHE A 78 8.03 1.98 -17.21
C PHE A 78 7.02 1.80 -16.08
N ARG A 79 7.42 1.11 -15.02
CA ARG A 79 6.53 0.79 -13.89
C ARG A 79 7.06 1.38 -12.60
N THR A 80 6.17 1.90 -11.76
CA THR A 80 6.54 2.25 -10.38
C THR A 80 6.50 1.00 -9.50
N ARG A 81 7.44 0.88 -8.55
CA ARG A 81 7.37 -0.16 -7.51
C ARG A 81 6.54 0.30 -6.33
N VAL A 82 5.99 -0.65 -5.59
CA VAL A 82 5.35 -0.38 -4.29
C VAL A 82 6.45 -0.27 -3.24
N LYS A 83 6.40 0.78 -2.42
CA LYS A 83 7.30 0.92 -1.27
C LYS A 83 7.11 -0.25 -0.29
N PRO A 84 8.19 -0.84 0.24
CA PRO A 84 8.09 -1.82 1.31
C PRO A 84 7.27 -1.31 2.50
N GLU A 85 7.32 -0.02 2.80
CA GLU A 85 6.57 0.62 3.89
C GLU A 85 5.05 0.55 3.70
N ALA A 86 4.56 0.51 2.45
CA ALA A 86 3.14 0.36 2.16
C ALA A 86 2.60 -1.00 2.62
N VAL A 87 3.47 -2.02 2.76
CA VAL A 87 3.14 -3.35 3.26
C VAL A 87 2.92 -3.36 4.77
N TRP A 88 3.70 -2.57 5.51
CA TRP A 88 3.78 -2.65 6.96
C TRP A 88 2.52 -2.12 7.65
N TYR A 89 1.91 -1.07 7.09
CA TYR A 89 0.73 -0.46 7.72
C TYR A 89 -0.49 -1.41 7.77
N PRO A 90 -0.91 -2.05 6.66
CA PRO A 90 -1.99 -3.04 6.71
C PRO A 90 -1.66 -4.27 7.57
N ALA A 91 -0.39 -4.68 7.59
CA ALA A 91 0.07 -5.78 8.44
C ALA A 91 -0.07 -5.43 9.93
N ALA A 92 0.41 -4.24 10.35
CA ALA A 92 0.26 -3.76 11.72
C ALA A 92 -1.22 -3.60 12.11
N MET A 93 -2.05 -3.09 11.20
CA MET A 93 -3.49 -2.96 11.43
C MET A 93 -4.17 -4.32 11.61
N THR A 94 -3.77 -5.32 10.83
CA THR A 94 -4.27 -6.68 11.02
C THR A 94 -3.89 -7.21 12.41
N VAL A 95 -2.61 -7.12 12.80
CA VAL A 95 -2.16 -7.58 14.12
C VAL A 95 -2.97 -6.92 15.23
N ALA A 96 -3.20 -5.61 15.11
CA ALA A 96 -4.00 -4.85 16.06
C ALA A 96 -5.46 -5.34 16.12
N LEU A 97 -6.11 -5.52 14.96
CA LEU A 97 -7.49 -6.00 14.87
C LEU A 97 -7.64 -7.42 15.39
N THR A 98 -6.72 -8.32 15.04
CA THR A 98 -6.69 -9.69 15.57
C THR A 98 -6.51 -9.68 17.08
N ALA A 99 -5.57 -8.88 17.59
CA ALA A 99 -5.35 -8.80 19.03
C ALA A 99 -6.53 -8.18 19.79
N ALA A 100 -7.18 -7.15 19.21
CA ALA A 100 -8.40 -6.58 19.75
C ALA A 100 -9.54 -7.59 19.76
N PHE A 101 -9.70 -8.36 18.68
CA PHE A 101 -10.65 -9.46 18.60
C PHE A 101 -10.44 -10.48 19.72
N TRP A 102 -9.20 -10.88 19.98
CA TRP A 102 -8.89 -11.84 21.06
C TRP A 102 -9.06 -11.24 22.46
N ALA A 103 -8.71 -9.97 22.67
CA ALA A 103 -8.89 -9.30 23.95
C ALA A 103 -10.37 -9.07 24.31
N LEU A 104 -11.23 -9.00 23.29
CA LEU A 104 -12.68 -8.86 23.40
C LEU A 104 -13.43 -10.20 23.23
N GLY A 105 -12.72 -11.29 22.93
CA GLY A 105 -13.30 -12.61 22.80
C GLY A 105 -13.58 -13.24 24.16
N PRO A 106 -14.44 -14.27 24.22
CA PRO A 106 -14.95 -14.75 25.49
C PRO A 106 -13.81 -15.32 26.33
N SER A 107 -13.61 -14.77 27.53
CA SER A 107 -12.78 -15.41 28.56
C SER A 107 -13.48 -16.60 29.23
N THR A 108 -14.70 -16.94 28.80
CA THR A 108 -15.66 -17.77 29.56
C THR A 108 -15.95 -19.12 28.92
N TRP A 109 -14.96 -19.75 28.27
CA TRP A 109 -15.09 -21.17 27.85
C TRP A 109 -14.94 -22.14 29.04
N GLU A 110 -15.42 -21.76 30.23
CA GLU A 110 -15.53 -22.67 31.36
C GLU A 110 -16.83 -23.47 31.21
N ALA A 111 -16.69 -24.75 30.88
CA ALA A 111 -17.81 -25.66 30.76
C ALA A 111 -18.49 -25.84 32.13
N GLY A 112 -19.60 -25.12 32.38
CA GLY A 112 -20.47 -25.35 33.54
C GLY A 112 -21.06 -24.13 34.23
N ALA A 113 -20.68 -22.90 33.87
CA ALA A 113 -21.17 -21.68 34.53
C ALA A 113 -22.38 -21.05 33.81
N ASP A 114 -23.60 -21.56 34.11
CA ASP A 114 -24.89 -20.85 34.17
C ASP A 114 -25.40 -20.01 32.94
N PRO A 115 -26.62 -19.42 32.93
CA PRO A 115 -27.48 -19.21 31.74
C PRO A 115 -27.12 -18.02 30.83
N GLU A 116 -25.83 -17.74 30.63
CA GLU A 116 -25.32 -16.61 29.84
C GLU A 116 -25.21 -16.88 28.33
N TRP A 117 -25.91 -17.88 27.80
CA TRP A 117 -25.89 -18.21 26.36
C TRP A 117 -26.23 -17.02 25.45
N GLN A 118 -27.00 -16.04 25.95
CA GLN A 118 -27.33 -14.80 25.22
C GLN A 118 -26.10 -13.89 25.03
N LEU A 119 -25.22 -13.77 26.02
CA LEU A 119 -23.95 -13.04 25.90
C LEU A 119 -23.04 -13.77 24.91
N THR A 120 -22.98 -15.11 24.98
CA THR A 120 -22.21 -15.94 24.04
C THR A 120 -22.70 -15.79 22.60
N VAL A 121 -24.02 -15.75 22.37
CA VAL A 121 -24.58 -15.58 21.01
C VAL A 121 -24.31 -14.18 20.48
N VAL A 122 -24.52 -13.12 21.28
CA VAL A 122 -24.24 -11.74 20.85
C VAL A 122 -22.75 -11.57 20.53
N GLU A 123 -21.89 -12.17 21.33
CA GLU A 123 -20.44 -12.13 21.17
C GLU A 123 -20.00 -12.90 19.93
N VAL A 124 -20.48 -14.13 19.70
CA VAL A 124 -20.20 -14.92 18.48
C VAL A 124 -20.70 -14.17 17.24
N VAL A 125 -21.91 -13.60 17.30
CA VAL A 125 -22.51 -12.83 16.20
C VAL A 125 -21.73 -11.54 15.92
N ALA A 126 -21.13 -10.90 16.92
CA ALA A 126 -20.29 -9.71 16.72
C ALA A 126 -18.86 -10.06 16.27
N THR A 127 -18.29 -11.13 16.80
CA THR A 127 -16.89 -11.52 16.58
C THR A 127 -16.72 -12.16 15.20
N VAL A 128 -17.55 -13.12 14.80
CA VAL A 128 -17.39 -13.83 13.51
C VAL A 128 -17.31 -12.89 12.30
N PRO A 129 -18.19 -11.88 12.13
CA PRO A 129 -18.07 -10.92 11.04
C PRO A 129 -16.77 -10.10 11.09
N LEU A 130 -16.30 -9.72 12.29
CA LEU A 130 -15.06 -8.96 12.46
C LEU A 130 -13.83 -9.82 12.09
N GLY A 131 -13.83 -11.10 12.47
CA GLY A 131 -12.81 -12.07 12.08
C GLY A 131 -12.79 -12.27 10.57
N LEU A 132 -13.94 -12.48 9.94
CA LEU A 132 -14.07 -12.59 8.48
C LEU A 132 -13.62 -11.31 7.77
N ALA A 133 -13.98 -10.13 8.28
CA ALA A 133 -13.53 -8.85 7.74
C ALA A 133 -12.00 -8.70 7.84
N THR A 134 -11.39 -9.16 8.93
CA THR A 134 -9.93 -9.14 9.12
C THR A 134 -9.23 -10.07 8.13
N VAL A 135 -9.74 -11.30 7.95
CA VAL A 135 -9.21 -12.25 6.95
C VAL A 135 -9.37 -11.72 5.53
N ALA A 136 -10.52 -11.12 5.20
CA ALA A 136 -10.77 -10.52 3.89
C ALA A 136 -9.82 -9.33 3.63
N LEU A 137 -9.60 -8.48 4.64
CA LEU A 137 -8.66 -7.37 4.57
C LEU A 137 -7.23 -7.89 4.33
N LEU A 138 -6.78 -8.87 5.11
CA LEU A 138 -5.48 -9.53 4.92
C LEU A 138 -5.31 -10.10 3.51
N GLY A 139 -6.29 -10.90 3.07
CA GLY A 139 -6.28 -11.53 1.75
C GLY A 139 -6.21 -10.48 0.64
N SER A 140 -7.00 -9.41 0.76
CA SER A 140 -6.93 -8.26 -0.16
C SER A 140 -5.56 -7.62 -0.17
N GLN A 141 -4.93 -7.40 0.99
CA GLN A 141 -3.60 -6.76 1.07
C GLN A 141 -2.53 -7.64 0.44
N LEU A 142 -2.47 -8.93 0.81
CA LEU A 142 -1.54 -9.89 0.21
C LEU A 142 -1.73 -9.99 -1.31
N TYR A 143 -2.98 -10.01 -1.77
CA TYR A 143 -3.29 -9.98 -3.20
C TYR A 143 -2.74 -8.71 -3.87
N THR A 144 -2.90 -7.52 -3.27
CA THR A 144 -2.39 -6.28 -3.85
C THR A 144 -0.87 -6.27 -3.98
N LEU A 145 -0.16 -6.79 -2.98
CA LEU A 145 1.29 -6.91 -3.02
C LEU A 145 1.74 -7.90 -4.08
N TRP A 146 1.07 -9.04 -4.16
CA TRP A 146 1.36 -10.05 -5.17
C TRP A 146 1.07 -9.55 -6.59
N ALA A 147 -0.01 -8.78 -6.76
CA ALA A 147 -0.38 -8.16 -8.02
C ALA A 147 0.49 -6.93 -8.38
N GLY A 148 1.33 -6.46 -7.46
CA GLY A 148 2.16 -5.26 -7.61
C GLY A 148 1.34 -3.97 -7.67
N LEU A 149 0.35 -3.83 -6.80
CA LEU A 149 -0.56 -2.69 -6.70
C LEU A 149 -0.30 -1.90 -5.42
N PRO A 150 -0.48 -0.56 -5.43
CA PRO A 150 -0.79 0.27 -6.59
C PRO A 150 0.41 0.46 -7.52
N ALA A 151 0.16 0.66 -8.81
CA ALA A 151 1.20 0.93 -9.80
C ALA A 151 0.77 1.99 -10.81
N VAL A 152 1.70 2.87 -11.15
CA VAL A 152 1.65 3.71 -12.34
C VAL A 152 2.52 3.06 -13.40
N VAL A 153 1.94 2.81 -14.56
CA VAL A 153 2.61 2.18 -15.70
C VAL A 153 2.54 3.12 -16.88
N LEU A 154 3.69 3.61 -17.32
CA LEU A 154 3.81 4.39 -18.55
C LEU A 154 4.06 3.43 -19.71
N THR A 155 3.26 3.52 -20.76
CA THR A 155 3.43 2.74 -21.99
C THR A 155 3.47 3.68 -23.19
N ALA A 156 3.84 3.17 -24.37
CA ALA A 156 3.78 3.96 -25.60
C ALA A 156 2.39 4.54 -25.91
N HIS A 157 1.31 3.91 -25.41
CA HIS A 157 -0.07 4.31 -25.68
C HIS A 157 -0.65 5.28 -24.65
N GLY A 158 -0.14 5.28 -23.41
CA GLY A 158 -0.66 6.15 -22.37
C GLY A 158 -0.16 5.84 -20.97
N VAL A 159 -0.83 6.43 -20.00
CA VAL A 159 -0.61 6.21 -18.57
C VAL A 159 -1.68 5.25 -18.05
N ARG A 160 -1.25 4.14 -17.45
CA ARG A 160 -2.14 3.18 -16.77
C ARG A 160 -1.95 3.30 -15.26
N LEU A 161 -3.00 3.70 -14.58
CA LEU A 161 -3.10 3.68 -13.13
C LEU A 161 -3.78 2.38 -12.71
N ARG A 162 -3.09 1.58 -11.90
CA ARG A 162 -3.63 0.33 -11.35
C ARG A 162 -3.69 0.46 -9.83
N SER A 163 -4.87 0.23 -9.28
CA SER A 163 -5.12 0.27 -7.85
C SER A 163 -5.82 -1.02 -7.40
N PRO A 164 -5.84 -1.32 -6.09
CA PRO A 164 -6.59 -2.46 -5.56
C PRO A 164 -8.09 -2.44 -5.94
N PHE A 165 -8.68 -1.26 -6.07
CA PHE A 165 -10.12 -1.07 -6.22
C PHE A 165 -10.53 -0.65 -7.63
N GLY A 166 -9.61 -0.74 -8.59
CA GLY A 166 -9.89 -0.31 -9.95
C GLY A 166 -8.66 0.00 -10.80
N TYR A 167 -8.92 0.38 -12.04
CA TYR A 167 -7.90 0.83 -12.96
C TYR A 167 -8.38 2.03 -13.77
N GLN A 168 -7.43 2.82 -14.25
CA GLN A 168 -7.66 3.92 -15.18
C GLN A 168 -6.59 3.90 -16.25
N VAL A 169 -6.99 3.97 -17.51
CA VAL A 169 -6.10 4.10 -18.66
C VAL A 169 -6.37 5.47 -19.25
N VAL A 170 -5.34 6.31 -19.27
CA VAL A 170 -5.37 7.65 -19.86
C VAL A 170 -4.45 7.65 -21.09
N PRO A 171 -5.02 7.68 -22.30
CA PRO A 171 -4.23 7.86 -23.52
C PRO A 171 -3.39 9.14 -23.47
N TRP A 172 -2.21 9.15 -24.09
CA TRP A 172 -1.35 10.35 -24.08
C TRP A 172 -2.00 11.57 -24.73
N ASN A 173 -2.81 11.36 -25.78
CA ASN A 173 -3.57 12.42 -26.44
C ASN A 173 -4.72 12.97 -25.58
N ALA A 174 -5.11 12.28 -24.51
CA ALA A 174 -6.14 12.74 -23.58
C ALA A 174 -5.57 13.52 -22.38
N LEU A 175 -4.24 13.49 -22.21
CA LEU A 175 -3.53 14.25 -21.19
C LEU A 175 -3.23 15.64 -21.72
N ARG A 176 -3.50 16.66 -20.90
CA ARG A 176 -3.00 18.00 -21.17
C ARG A 176 -1.48 18.03 -21.00
N ALA A 177 -0.77 18.78 -21.84
CA ALA A 177 0.69 18.85 -21.81
C ALA A 177 1.26 19.41 -20.49
N ASP A 178 0.49 20.24 -19.78
CA ASP A 178 0.82 20.82 -18.47
C ASP A 178 0.55 19.86 -17.29
N CYS A 179 0.00 18.68 -17.56
CA CYS A 179 -0.51 17.76 -16.54
C CYS A 179 0.31 16.47 -16.46
N PRO A 180 0.60 15.94 -15.25
CA PRO A 180 0.22 16.45 -13.93
C PRO A 180 1.11 17.63 -13.45
N PRO A 181 0.55 18.55 -12.64
CA PRO A 181 1.38 19.52 -11.92
C PRO A 181 2.38 18.78 -11.01
N ARG A 182 3.50 19.42 -10.66
CA ARG A 182 4.42 18.86 -9.66
C ARG A 182 3.68 18.76 -8.33
N PRO A 183 3.59 17.57 -7.71
CA PRO A 183 2.88 17.42 -6.45
C PRO A 183 3.51 18.23 -5.32
N ASP A 184 2.70 18.88 -4.50
CA ASP A 184 3.17 19.53 -3.27
C ASP A 184 3.53 18.48 -2.20
N PRO A 185 4.36 18.80 -1.20
CA PRO A 185 4.72 17.87 -0.13
C PRO A 185 3.52 17.29 0.67
N GLY A 186 2.36 17.94 0.60
CA GLY A 186 1.11 17.49 1.21
C GLY A 186 0.23 16.60 0.32
N ASP A 187 0.53 16.51 -0.97
CA ASP A 187 -0.30 15.80 -1.93
C ASP A 187 -0.23 14.29 -1.72
N ARG A 188 -1.39 13.69 -1.48
CA ARG A 188 -1.50 12.26 -1.18
C ARG A 188 -1.73 11.41 -2.43
N PHE A 189 -2.27 12.00 -3.49
CA PHE A 189 -2.73 11.27 -4.67
C PHE A 189 -2.19 11.89 -5.95
N LEU A 190 -1.92 11.04 -6.94
CA LEU A 190 -1.59 11.49 -8.29
C LEU A 190 -2.87 11.91 -9.02
N HIS A 191 -2.95 13.18 -9.41
CA HIS A 191 -4.08 13.72 -10.16
C HIS A 191 -3.71 13.86 -11.64
N LEU A 192 -4.39 13.11 -12.52
CA LEU A 192 -4.30 13.26 -13.96
C LEU A 192 -5.55 14.00 -14.46
N ALA A 193 -5.38 15.24 -14.90
CA ALA A 193 -6.41 16.00 -15.60
C ALA A 193 -6.54 15.45 -17.02
N VAL A 194 -7.69 14.85 -17.29
CA VAL A 194 -8.03 14.30 -18.61
C VAL A 194 -8.98 15.27 -19.30
N GLU A 195 -8.70 15.60 -20.56
CA GLU A 195 -9.64 16.33 -21.38
C GLU A 195 -10.91 15.50 -21.61
N ARG A 196 -12.08 16.12 -21.39
CA ARG A 196 -13.37 15.41 -21.51
C ARG A 196 -13.55 14.91 -22.94
N GLY A 197 -13.92 13.64 -23.07
CA GLY A 197 -14.26 13.01 -24.35
C GLY A 197 -13.15 12.23 -25.05
N LEU A 198 -11.88 12.33 -24.60
CA LEU A 198 -10.74 11.69 -25.29
C LEU A 198 -10.43 10.25 -24.84
N GLY A 199 -11.45 9.47 -24.52
CA GLY A 199 -11.32 8.01 -24.42
C GLY A 199 -10.59 7.46 -23.19
N ALA A 200 -10.50 8.22 -22.10
CA ALA A 200 -10.01 7.67 -20.83
C ALA A 200 -10.94 6.57 -20.32
N ARG A 201 -10.40 5.37 -20.11
CA ARG A 201 -11.16 4.22 -19.62
C ARG A 201 -10.92 4.05 -18.13
N ARG A 202 -11.95 4.22 -17.31
CA ARG A 202 -11.90 4.01 -15.86
C ARG A 202 -12.85 2.89 -15.46
N ARG A 203 -12.39 1.99 -14.59
CA ARG A 203 -13.24 1.02 -13.88
C ARG A 203 -12.90 1.08 -12.41
N GLY A 204 -13.91 1.35 -11.56
CA GLY A 204 -13.73 1.46 -10.12
C GLY A 204 -12.97 2.71 -9.66
N LEU A 205 -12.37 2.62 -8.48
CA LEU A 205 -11.65 3.71 -7.82
C LEU A 205 -10.15 3.63 -8.10
N ALA A 206 -9.69 4.27 -9.18
CA ALA A 206 -8.27 4.31 -9.57
C ALA A 206 -7.45 5.36 -8.79
N LEU A 207 -7.50 5.30 -7.46
CA LEU A 207 -6.73 6.20 -6.59
C LEU A 207 -5.32 5.65 -6.39
N ILE A 208 -4.32 6.45 -6.71
CA ILE A 208 -2.91 6.08 -6.55
C ILE A 208 -2.30 6.91 -5.41
N PRO A 209 -2.11 6.33 -4.22
CA PRO A 209 -1.45 7.02 -3.12
C PRO A 209 0.04 7.19 -3.42
N LEU A 210 0.47 8.44 -3.65
CA LEU A 210 1.88 8.80 -3.90
C LEU A 210 2.84 8.28 -2.82
N PRO A 211 2.50 8.33 -1.51
CA PRO A 211 3.38 7.81 -0.46
C PRO A 211 3.67 6.31 -0.57
N TRP A 212 2.87 5.55 -1.33
CA TRP A 212 3.04 4.10 -1.49
C TRP A 212 3.90 3.73 -2.70
N LEU A 213 4.22 4.68 -3.58
CA LEU A 213 5.06 4.44 -4.75
C LEU A 213 6.53 4.68 -4.39
N ASP A 214 7.41 3.73 -4.75
CA ASP A 214 8.85 3.87 -4.62
C ASP A 214 9.44 4.66 -5.78
N ILE A 215 8.96 5.88 -5.94
CA ILE A 215 9.44 6.85 -6.93
C ILE A 215 9.22 8.26 -6.39
N HIS A 216 10.13 9.17 -6.69
CA HIS A 216 9.98 10.57 -6.30
C HIS A 216 8.76 11.16 -7.03
N PRO A 217 7.77 11.76 -6.33
CA PRO A 217 6.54 12.26 -6.96
C PRO A 217 6.79 13.28 -8.07
N TRP A 218 7.76 14.19 -7.90
CA TRP A 218 8.14 15.15 -8.94
C TRP A 218 8.71 14.48 -10.18
N PHE A 219 9.56 13.45 -10.02
CA PHE A 219 10.12 12.74 -11.16
C PHE A 219 9.03 12.03 -11.97
N LEU A 220 8.07 11.40 -11.27
CA LEU A 220 6.93 10.78 -11.91
C LEU A 220 6.08 11.81 -12.68
N ALA A 221 5.78 12.95 -12.06
CA ALA A 221 5.01 14.01 -12.69
C ALA A 221 5.72 14.61 -13.91
N ASP A 222 7.02 14.89 -13.76
CA ASP A 222 7.86 15.44 -14.83
C ASP A 222 8.01 14.46 -15.99
N ALA A 223 8.16 13.17 -15.72
CA ALA A 223 8.18 12.14 -16.75
C ALA A 223 6.87 12.09 -17.55
N ILE A 224 5.72 12.14 -16.87
CA ILE A 224 4.41 12.13 -17.54
C ILE A 224 4.26 13.37 -18.41
N ARG A 225 4.61 14.56 -17.91
CA ARG A 225 4.60 15.80 -18.69
C ARG A 225 5.53 15.75 -19.89
N HIS A 226 6.73 15.22 -19.71
CA HIS A 226 7.71 15.07 -20.79
C HIS A 226 7.14 14.24 -21.95
N TYR A 227 6.55 13.08 -21.67
CA TYR A 227 5.93 12.24 -22.70
C TYR A 227 4.61 12.79 -23.25
N ALA A 228 3.87 13.57 -22.46
CA ALA A 228 2.72 14.31 -22.97
C ALA A 228 3.17 15.35 -24.03
N ALA A 229 4.27 16.07 -23.76
CA ALA A 229 4.81 17.09 -24.64
C ALA A 229 5.62 16.56 -25.84
N HIS A 230 6.23 15.37 -25.74
CA HIS A 230 7.12 14.80 -26.78
C HIS A 230 6.63 13.43 -27.29
N PRO A 231 5.66 13.40 -28.22
CA PRO A 231 5.11 12.17 -28.78
C PRO A 231 6.15 11.20 -29.38
N GLU A 232 7.20 11.74 -29.99
CA GLU A 232 8.26 11.01 -30.67
C GLU A 232 9.03 10.05 -29.74
N HIS A 233 9.08 10.35 -28.43
CA HIS A 233 9.77 9.52 -27.45
C HIS A 233 8.91 8.39 -26.88
N ARG A 234 7.59 8.40 -27.12
CA ARG A 234 6.66 7.43 -26.50
C ARG A 234 6.94 6.00 -26.93
N ALA A 235 7.37 5.79 -28.17
CA ALA A 235 7.68 4.45 -28.69
C ALA A 235 8.87 3.78 -27.98
N ALA A 236 9.77 4.59 -27.39
CA ALA A 236 10.93 4.12 -26.65
C ALA A 236 10.63 3.86 -25.17
N ILE A 237 9.42 4.17 -24.68
CA ILE A 237 9.03 3.89 -23.29
C ILE A 237 9.19 2.39 -23.00
N GLY A 238 9.90 2.09 -21.92
CA GLY A 238 10.21 0.72 -21.49
C GLY A 238 11.60 0.23 -21.89
N THR A 239 12.37 0.96 -22.71
CA THR A 239 13.77 0.57 -22.99
C THR A 239 14.74 1.11 -21.93
N PRO A 240 15.85 0.40 -21.65
CA PRO A 240 16.88 0.88 -20.73
C PRO A 240 17.49 2.22 -21.14
N GLU A 241 17.72 2.41 -22.45
CA GLU A 241 18.36 3.61 -22.99
C GLU A 241 17.47 4.84 -22.78
N GLU A 242 16.17 4.68 -23.02
CA GLU A 242 15.21 5.76 -22.81
C GLU A 242 15.04 6.09 -21.33
N HIS A 243 15.12 5.08 -20.46
CA HIS A 243 15.04 5.28 -19.02
C HIS A 243 16.22 6.10 -18.50
N GLU A 244 17.44 5.78 -18.93
CA GLU A 244 18.65 6.51 -18.55
C GLU A 244 18.65 7.92 -19.12
N ARG A 245 18.26 8.09 -20.40
CA ARG A 245 18.10 9.40 -21.03
C ARG A 245 17.12 10.28 -20.26
N LEU A 246 15.94 9.75 -19.94
CA LEU A 246 14.92 10.47 -19.18
C LEU A 246 15.43 10.87 -17.78
N ARG A 247 16.14 9.96 -17.12
CA ARG A 247 16.73 10.22 -15.79
C ARG A 247 17.71 11.38 -15.84
N HIS A 248 18.64 11.38 -16.80
CA HIS A 248 19.59 12.47 -16.98
C HIS A 248 18.91 13.80 -17.30
N LEU A 249 17.94 13.79 -18.23
CA LEU A 249 17.20 14.98 -18.65
C LEU A 249 16.48 15.64 -17.47
N LEU A 250 15.76 14.86 -16.68
CA LEU A 250 14.94 15.39 -15.57
C LEU A 250 15.78 15.80 -14.36
N LEU A 251 16.89 15.11 -14.08
CA LEU A 251 17.82 15.51 -13.03
C LEU A 251 18.55 16.81 -13.38
N ALA A 252 18.96 16.98 -14.64
CA ALA A 252 19.59 18.22 -15.11
C ALA A 252 18.60 19.41 -15.05
N GLY A 253 17.36 19.23 -15.49
CA GLY A 253 16.32 20.26 -15.42
C GLY A 253 15.93 20.64 -13.99
N ALA A 254 15.97 19.69 -13.05
CA ALA A 254 15.73 19.96 -11.64
C ALA A 254 16.85 20.81 -11.01
N GLY A 255 18.11 20.57 -11.37
CA GLY A 255 19.24 21.37 -10.92
C GLY A 255 19.20 22.80 -11.44
N ALA A 256 18.79 23.00 -12.70
CA ALA A 256 18.68 24.31 -13.32
C ALA A 256 17.53 25.18 -12.75
N ALA A 257 16.44 24.56 -12.27
CA ALA A 257 15.31 25.27 -11.68
C ALA A 257 15.51 25.65 -10.20
N ALA A 258 16.57 25.13 -9.56
CA ALA A 258 16.91 25.38 -8.16
C ALA A 258 18.06 26.38 -7.97
N ALA A 259 18.69 26.81 -9.06
CA ALA A 259 19.73 27.84 -9.12
C ALA A 259 19.12 29.19 -9.50
#